data_AF-A0A949U5W3-F1
#
_entry.id   AF-A0A949U5W3-F1
#
_cell.length_a   1.000
_cell.length_b   1.000
_cell.length_c   1.000
_cell.angle_alpha   90.00
_cell.angle_beta   90.00
_cell.angle_gamma   90.00
#
_symmetry.space_group_name_H-M   'P 1'
#
loop_
_entity.id
_entity.type
_entity.pdbx_description
1 polymer ?
#
loop_
_entity_poly.entity_id
_entity_poly.type
_entity_poly.pdbx_seq_one_letter_code
_entity_poly.pdbx_strand_id
1 'polypeptide(L)'
;MINPTSSPLPPPPREIVQQLPKVSLHDHLDGGLSPDLMVSLAAEQGYELPEPTPEALAQWFEQKANAGSLAGYLECFAHTVALMQDAASITAVAKDAVFQLAADNCVYAELRFAPELHTQKGLSMQEVVDAAITGIKTATVMLDECGVSIVVRLILCGMRQQNNVLEVAQLTVDNYHPGSVEGMVVGFDLAGPEDGFPASRFREAFELLRRHFVPVTIHAGEAAGVESIREALELGARRIGHGVRLMDVLPGDEELTTDPVARYIYDNEICLELCPHSNYQTGAVAHGQVHPFAELFNRGFACAINTDNRLVSGVTQTDEMMYLVEECGLSFEDLRDITLISMEAAFMQREVRDVILVDYIDPRMNEAREAYAAWLARAGAGSAEDETTGAGEEGVLPVSTPDAEEGRSYGEGEAMPLLVVEQLRVTPFWGDMNQELAGLTPERVEDIEERVDMLARTYLVTHHVALDGVHRARLWLLLRDSLAMLDELSHVAGRPIKAVHDILPIFRPDAEDERSRYGGYRVDASELAALIGEDVQGADTAASEEEDMDEPTVSEPPQGVQPWARGVDHDGQIGWRRV
;
A
#
# COMPACT_ATOMS: atom_id res chain seq x y z
N MET A 1 -9.07 30.22 13.34
CA MET A 1 -10.49 29.93 13.07
C MET A 1 -10.57 29.53 11.61
N ILE A 2 -10.76 28.25 11.35
CA ILE A 2 -10.86 27.67 10.01
C ILE A 2 -12.32 27.80 9.56
N ASN A 3 -12.55 28.30 8.35
CA ASN A 3 -13.88 28.42 7.75
C ASN A 3 -14.47 27.01 7.51
N PRO A 4 -15.63 26.65 8.08
CA PRO A 4 -16.32 25.41 7.78
C PRO A 4 -17.40 25.71 6.73
N THR A 5 -17.07 25.62 5.43
CA THR A 5 -18.05 25.92 4.37
C THR A 5 -18.16 24.88 3.27
N SER A 6 -17.56 23.70 3.39
CA SER A 6 -17.97 22.55 2.59
C SER A 6 -18.51 21.47 3.52
N SER A 7 -19.80 21.21 3.47
CA SER A 7 -20.36 19.96 3.99
C SER A 7 -19.57 18.78 3.41
N PRO A 8 -19.30 17.72 4.17
CA PRO A 8 -18.65 16.52 3.63
C PRO A 8 -19.45 16.03 2.42
N LEU A 9 -18.75 15.61 1.37
CA LEU A 9 -19.38 15.02 0.20
C LEU A 9 -20.20 13.79 0.64
N PRO A 10 -21.38 13.55 0.05
CA PRO A 10 -22.18 12.39 0.40
C PRO A 10 -21.42 11.09 0.07
N PRO A 11 -21.53 10.02 0.86
CA PRO A 11 -20.73 8.81 0.69
C PRO A 11 -20.83 8.22 -0.73
N PRO A 12 -19.74 7.64 -1.28
CA PRO A 12 -19.79 7.03 -2.60
C PRO A 12 -20.76 5.85 -2.60
N PRO A 13 -21.71 5.75 -3.56
CA PRO A 13 -22.61 4.62 -3.62
C PRO A 13 -21.86 3.37 -4.09
N ARG A 14 -22.44 2.19 -3.82
CA ARG A 14 -21.88 0.88 -4.21
C ARG A 14 -21.44 0.79 -5.67
N GLU A 15 -22.22 1.34 -6.60
CA GLU A 15 -21.87 1.33 -8.03
C GLU A 15 -20.56 2.05 -8.36
N ILE A 16 -20.17 3.05 -7.55
CA ILE A 16 -18.87 3.73 -7.65
C ILE A 16 -17.78 2.89 -6.98
N VAL A 17 -18.03 2.36 -5.78
CA VAL A 17 -17.06 1.52 -5.05
C VAL A 17 -16.71 0.25 -5.85
N GLN A 18 -17.68 -0.32 -6.55
CA GLN A 18 -17.46 -1.44 -7.47
C GLN A 18 -16.44 -1.12 -8.57
N GLN A 19 -16.40 0.13 -9.06
CA GLN A 19 -15.47 0.56 -10.11
C GLN A 19 -14.07 0.86 -9.62
N LEU A 20 -13.87 1.05 -8.31
CA LEU A 20 -12.55 1.33 -7.75
C LEU A 20 -11.57 0.19 -8.07
N PRO A 21 -10.31 0.49 -8.45
CA PRO A 21 -9.26 -0.51 -8.47
C PRO A 21 -8.96 -0.95 -7.04
N LYS A 22 -8.92 -2.27 -6.81
CA LYS A 22 -8.74 -2.86 -5.47
C LYS A 22 -7.48 -3.69 -5.40
N VAL A 23 -6.92 -3.78 -4.19
CA VAL A 23 -5.73 -4.57 -3.87
C VAL A 23 -6.09 -5.50 -2.73
N SER A 24 -6.00 -6.82 -2.95
CA SER A 24 -6.32 -7.83 -1.94
C SER A 24 -5.03 -8.47 -1.42
N LEU A 25 -4.61 -8.15 -0.20
CA LEU A 25 -3.37 -8.69 0.37
C LEU A 25 -3.61 -9.91 1.25
N HIS A 26 -4.83 -10.10 1.75
CA HIS A 26 -5.20 -11.16 2.69
C HIS A 26 -6.47 -11.87 2.25
N ASP A 27 -6.29 -12.90 1.43
CA ASP A 27 -7.38 -13.66 0.84
C ASP A 27 -7.00 -15.13 0.70
N HIS A 28 -7.66 -16.01 1.44
CA HIS A 28 -7.39 -17.44 1.47
C HIS A 28 -8.05 -18.14 0.29
N LEU A 29 -7.23 -18.72 -0.58
CA LEU A 29 -7.68 -19.49 -1.74
C LEU A 29 -8.54 -20.70 -1.32
N ASP A 30 -8.14 -21.40 -0.26
CA ASP A 30 -8.84 -22.55 0.33
C ASP A 30 -10.07 -22.17 1.18
N GLY A 31 -10.30 -20.87 1.39
CA GLY A 31 -11.52 -20.30 1.97
C GLY A 31 -12.32 -19.40 1.01
N GLY A 32 -11.96 -19.38 -0.28
CA GLY A 32 -12.49 -18.44 -1.28
C GLY A 32 -13.18 -19.09 -2.49
N LEU A 33 -13.54 -20.38 -2.41
CA LEU A 33 -14.18 -21.14 -3.50
C LEU A 33 -15.57 -20.56 -3.81
N SER A 34 -15.95 -20.43 -5.09
CA SER A 34 -17.34 -20.13 -5.40
C SER A 34 -18.27 -21.32 -5.08
N PRO A 35 -19.48 -21.08 -4.55
CA PRO A 35 -20.46 -22.15 -4.29
C PRO A 35 -20.81 -22.96 -5.55
N ASP A 36 -20.86 -22.31 -6.72
CA ASP A 36 -21.10 -22.97 -8.02
C ASP A 36 -20.01 -23.99 -8.37
N LEU A 37 -18.74 -23.60 -8.19
CA LEU A 37 -17.62 -24.51 -8.41
C LEU A 37 -17.63 -25.65 -7.40
N MET A 38 -17.93 -25.37 -6.12
CA MET A 38 -18.01 -26.40 -5.09
C MET A 38 -19.05 -27.47 -5.44
N VAL A 39 -20.25 -27.07 -5.85
CA VAL A 39 -21.32 -28.02 -6.25
C VAL A 39 -20.88 -28.86 -7.45
N SER A 40 -20.21 -28.24 -8.42
CA SER A 40 -19.69 -28.93 -9.61
C SER A 40 -18.61 -29.96 -9.24
N LEU A 41 -17.61 -29.57 -8.46
CA LEU A 41 -16.54 -30.44 -7.99
C LEU A 41 -17.06 -31.57 -7.11
N ALA A 42 -18.01 -31.28 -6.23
CA ALA A 42 -18.61 -32.29 -5.36
C ALA A 42 -19.33 -33.38 -6.16
N ALA A 43 -20.07 -33.00 -7.20
CA ALA A 43 -20.73 -33.95 -8.09
C ALA A 43 -19.73 -34.83 -8.86
N GLU A 44 -18.63 -34.24 -9.35
CA GLU A 44 -17.57 -34.97 -10.06
C GLU A 44 -16.82 -35.96 -9.15
N GLN A 45 -16.56 -35.55 -7.90
CA GLN A 45 -15.79 -36.35 -6.94
C GLN A 45 -16.66 -37.31 -6.11
N GLY A 46 -17.99 -37.22 -6.20
CA GLY A 46 -18.91 -37.96 -5.35
C GLY A 46 -18.83 -37.55 -3.86
N TYR A 47 -18.52 -36.28 -3.59
CA TYR A 47 -18.48 -35.71 -2.24
C TYR A 47 -19.85 -35.17 -1.84
N GLU A 48 -20.27 -35.40 -0.60
CA GLU A 48 -21.55 -34.90 -0.09
C GLU A 48 -21.36 -33.55 0.59
N LEU A 49 -21.91 -32.50 -0.04
CA LEU A 49 -21.97 -31.16 0.53
C LEU A 49 -23.10 -31.05 1.56
N PRO A 50 -23.01 -30.10 2.51
CA PRO A 50 -24.05 -29.89 3.50
C PRO A 50 -25.36 -29.41 2.85
N GLU A 51 -25.26 -28.70 1.73
CA GLU A 51 -26.39 -28.25 0.93
C GLU A 51 -26.13 -28.50 -0.57
N PRO A 52 -27.16 -28.85 -1.37
CA PRO A 52 -26.97 -29.34 -2.73
C PRO A 52 -27.01 -28.24 -3.82
N THR A 53 -27.41 -27.00 -3.50
CA THR A 53 -27.44 -25.89 -4.46
C THR A 53 -26.47 -24.79 -4.08
N PRO A 54 -25.92 -24.04 -5.05
CA PRO A 54 -24.97 -22.95 -4.76
C PRO A 54 -25.53 -21.92 -3.77
N GLU A 55 -26.80 -21.52 -3.91
CA GLU A 55 -27.41 -20.51 -3.05
C GLU A 55 -27.60 -21.02 -1.62
N ALA A 56 -28.08 -22.26 -1.45
CA ALA A 56 -28.26 -22.86 -0.13
C ALA A 56 -26.90 -23.12 0.55
N LEU A 57 -25.89 -23.51 -0.24
CA LEU A 57 -24.54 -23.71 0.26
C LEU A 57 -23.91 -22.40 0.73
N ALA A 58 -24.04 -21.31 -0.03
CA ALA A 58 -23.57 -19.98 0.37
C ALA A 58 -24.18 -19.55 1.71
N GLN A 59 -25.51 -19.71 1.85
CA GLN A 59 -26.22 -19.41 3.10
C GLN A 59 -25.75 -20.30 4.25
N TRP A 60 -25.43 -21.57 3.99
CA TRP A 60 -24.89 -22.46 5.00
C TRP A 60 -23.52 -21.99 5.52
N PHE A 61 -22.61 -21.60 4.62
CA PHE A 61 -21.31 -21.04 5.01
C PHE A 61 -21.46 -19.77 5.85
N GLU A 62 -22.27 -18.82 5.37
CA GLU A 62 -22.52 -17.55 6.07
C GLU A 62 -23.11 -17.78 7.48
N GLN A 63 -24.10 -18.68 7.61
CA GLN A 63 -24.71 -19.00 8.91
C GLN A 63 -23.72 -19.67 9.87
N LYS A 64 -22.82 -20.51 9.34
CA LYS A 64 -21.79 -21.18 10.14
C LYS A 64 -20.71 -20.21 10.60
N ALA A 65 -20.25 -19.32 9.72
CA ALA A 65 -19.26 -18.30 10.06
C ALA A 65 -19.80 -17.33 11.13
N ASN A 66 -21.07 -16.93 11.03
CA ASN A 66 -21.74 -16.06 12.01
C ASN A 66 -22.08 -16.75 13.36
N ALA A 67 -21.59 -17.96 13.62
CA ALA A 67 -21.74 -18.63 14.91
C ALA A 67 -20.91 -17.99 16.03
N GLY A 68 -20.02 -17.04 15.71
CA GLY A 68 -19.29 -16.20 16.68
C GLY A 68 -18.13 -16.90 17.37
N SER A 69 -17.46 -17.84 16.68
CA SER A 69 -16.25 -18.48 17.20
C SER A 69 -15.32 -18.91 16.09
N LEU A 70 -14.01 -18.68 16.27
CA LEU A 70 -12.97 -19.16 15.36
C LEU A 70 -13.04 -20.68 15.12
N ALA A 71 -13.40 -21.48 16.14
CA ALA A 71 -13.54 -22.93 15.98
C ALA A 71 -14.67 -23.30 14.99
N GLY A 72 -15.86 -22.69 15.12
CA GLY A 72 -16.96 -22.90 14.18
C GLY A 72 -16.66 -22.35 12.78
N TYR A 73 -15.93 -21.24 12.70
CA TYR A 73 -15.44 -20.69 11.45
C TYR A 73 -14.50 -21.67 10.72
N LEU A 74 -13.58 -22.30 11.45
CA LEU A 74 -12.65 -23.28 10.89
C LEU A 74 -13.30 -24.61 10.46
N GLU A 75 -14.48 -24.96 11.00
CA GLU A 75 -15.24 -26.14 10.54
C GLU A 75 -15.65 -26.04 9.07
N CYS A 76 -15.88 -24.82 8.56
CA CYS A 76 -16.21 -24.56 7.16
C CYS A 76 -15.15 -25.12 6.18
N PHE A 77 -13.87 -25.07 6.57
CA PHE A 77 -12.75 -25.52 5.74
C PHE A 77 -12.75 -27.03 5.51
N ALA A 78 -13.46 -27.82 6.33
CA ALA A 78 -13.56 -29.26 6.11
C ALA A 78 -14.11 -29.59 4.72
N HIS A 79 -15.06 -28.79 4.21
CA HIS A 79 -15.64 -29.00 2.89
C HIS A 79 -14.77 -28.47 1.75
N THR A 80 -14.17 -27.29 1.90
CA THR A 80 -13.30 -26.71 0.86
C THR A 80 -12.03 -27.55 0.68
N VAL A 81 -11.37 -27.92 1.77
CA VAL A 81 -10.18 -28.77 1.75
C VAL A 81 -10.48 -30.14 1.15
N ALA A 82 -11.63 -30.75 1.45
CA ALA A 82 -12.01 -32.06 0.91
C ALA A 82 -12.13 -32.05 -0.63
N LEU A 83 -12.59 -30.95 -1.21
CA LEU A 83 -12.72 -30.77 -2.66
C LEU A 83 -11.39 -30.46 -3.35
N MET A 84 -10.39 -29.96 -2.61
CA MET A 84 -9.08 -29.56 -3.13
C MET A 84 -8.00 -30.62 -2.88
N GLN A 85 -8.29 -31.90 -3.13
CA GLN A 85 -7.35 -33.00 -2.89
C GLN A 85 -6.72 -33.57 -4.17
N ASP A 86 -6.97 -32.96 -5.33
CA ASP A 86 -6.37 -33.32 -6.60
C ASP A 86 -5.99 -32.06 -7.41
N ALA A 87 -5.01 -32.21 -8.31
CA ALA A 87 -4.43 -31.08 -9.04
C ALA A 87 -5.43 -30.39 -9.98
N ALA A 88 -6.40 -31.12 -10.54
CA ALA A 88 -7.39 -30.54 -11.44
C ALA A 88 -8.35 -29.63 -10.66
N SER A 89 -8.81 -30.08 -9.49
CA SER A 89 -9.66 -29.31 -8.59
C SER A 89 -8.95 -28.07 -8.06
N ILE A 90 -7.69 -28.18 -7.63
CA ILE A 90 -6.89 -27.01 -7.18
C ILE A 90 -6.70 -26.01 -8.33
N THR A 91 -6.40 -26.49 -9.54
CA THR A 91 -6.28 -25.63 -10.74
C THR A 91 -7.60 -24.90 -11.02
N ALA A 92 -8.73 -25.59 -10.92
CA ALA A 92 -10.06 -24.99 -11.13
C ALA A 92 -10.38 -23.93 -10.07
N VAL A 93 -10.08 -24.22 -8.80
CA VAL A 93 -10.29 -23.28 -7.68
C VAL A 93 -9.41 -22.03 -7.82
N ALA A 94 -8.14 -22.20 -8.15
CA ALA A 94 -7.24 -21.07 -8.40
C ALA A 94 -7.66 -20.22 -9.60
N LYS A 95 -8.16 -20.86 -10.67
CA LYS A 95 -8.71 -20.16 -11.83
C LYS A 95 -9.96 -19.36 -11.47
N ASP A 96 -10.89 -19.97 -10.74
CA ASP A 96 -12.13 -19.34 -10.29
C ASP A 96 -11.88 -18.16 -9.36
N ALA A 97 -10.92 -18.27 -8.43
CA ALA A 97 -10.53 -17.17 -7.55
C ALA A 97 -10.06 -15.93 -8.33
N VAL A 98 -9.25 -16.10 -9.39
CA VAL A 98 -8.82 -14.98 -10.23
C VAL A 98 -10.01 -14.33 -10.95
N PHE A 99 -10.98 -15.12 -11.43
CA PHE A 99 -12.19 -14.56 -12.04
C PHE A 99 -13.06 -13.80 -11.05
N GLN A 100 -13.25 -14.30 -9.83
CA GLN A 100 -13.97 -13.58 -8.79
C GLN A 100 -13.31 -12.23 -8.48
N LEU A 101 -11.99 -12.22 -8.29
CA LEU A 101 -11.22 -11.00 -8.01
C LEU A 101 -11.29 -10.00 -9.16
N ALA A 102 -11.15 -10.46 -10.41
CA ALA A 102 -11.24 -9.60 -11.59
C ALA A 102 -12.65 -9.03 -11.78
N ALA A 103 -13.70 -9.82 -11.51
CA ALA A 103 -15.08 -9.36 -11.54
C ALA A 103 -15.36 -8.27 -10.49
N ASP A 104 -14.58 -8.23 -9.41
CA ASP A 104 -14.65 -7.22 -8.35
C ASP A 104 -13.65 -6.06 -8.53
N ASN A 105 -13.10 -5.90 -9.74
CA ASN A 105 -12.12 -4.86 -10.10
C ASN A 105 -10.84 -4.87 -9.25
N CYS A 106 -10.43 -6.03 -8.73
CA CYS A 106 -9.09 -6.18 -8.17
C CYS A 106 -8.05 -6.08 -9.28
N VAL A 107 -7.04 -5.24 -9.09
CA VAL A 107 -5.89 -5.10 -10.00
C VAL A 107 -4.68 -5.89 -9.52
N TYR A 108 -4.61 -6.13 -8.22
CA TYR A 108 -3.57 -6.95 -7.59
C TYR A 108 -4.16 -7.81 -6.47
N ALA A 109 -3.69 -9.05 -6.36
CA ALA A 109 -4.03 -9.91 -5.25
C ALA A 109 -2.89 -10.86 -4.83
N GLU A 110 -2.76 -11.06 -3.53
CA GLU A 110 -1.94 -12.10 -2.92
C GLU A 110 -2.85 -13.16 -2.30
N LEU A 111 -3.10 -14.22 -3.07
CA LEU A 111 -3.86 -15.37 -2.59
C LEU A 111 -2.99 -16.21 -1.67
N ARG A 112 -3.51 -16.60 -0.52
CA ARG A 112 -2.80 -17.42 0.46
C ARG A 112 -3.49 -18.76 0.68
N PHE A 113 -2.75 -19.82 0.97
CA PHE A 113 -3.33 -21.12 1.35
C PHE A 113 -2.27 -22.02 1.96
N ALA A 114 -2.68 -23.12 2.59
CA ALA A 114 -1.79 -24.08 3.23
C ALA A 114 -1.61 -25.36 2.39
N PRO A 115 -0.53 -25.50 1.61
CA PRO A 115 -0.34 -26.65 0.71
C PRO A 115 -0.41 -28.01 1.42
N GLU A 116 0.00 -28.08 2.69
CA GLU A 116 -0.02 -29.29 3.50
C GLU A 116 -1.42 -29.87 3.70
N LEU A 117 -2.47 -29.04 3.64
CA LEU A 117 -3.86 -29.50 3.82
C LEU A 117 -4.38 -30.28 2.60
N HIS A 118 -3.71 -30.17 1.46
CA HIS A 118 -4.16 -30.68 0.16
C HIS A 118 -3.42 -31.96 -0.30
N THR A 119 -2.85 -32.70 0.65
CA THR A 119 -1.98 -33.85 0.39
C THR A 119 -2.62 -35.21 0.71
N GLN A 120 -3.87 -35.25 1.18
CA GLN A 120 -4.50 -36.46 1.74
C GLN A 120 -4.77 -37.55 0.70
N LYS A 121 -4.91 -37.19 -0.59
CA LYS A 121 -5.05 -38.14 -1.71
C LYS A 121 -3.75 -38.38 -2.48
N GLY A 122 -2.60 -38.00 -1.92
CA GLY A 122 -1.27 -38.40 -2.40
C GLY A 122 -0.51 -37.37 -3.24
N LEU A 123 -1.02 -36.14 -3.36
CA LEU A 123 -0.22 -35.03 -3.90
C LEU A 123 0.91 -34.69 -2.93
N SER A 124 2.08 -34.35 -3.48
CA SER A 124 3.12 -33.61 -2.77
C SER A 124 2.72 -32.13 -2.66
N MET A 125 3.25 -31.42 -1.65
CA MET A 125 2.98 -29.98 -1.50
C MET A 125 3.44 -29.17 -2.73
N GLN A 126 4.52 -29.59 -3.40
CA GLN A 126 4.95 -28.94 -4.65
C GLN A 126 3.90 -29.11 -5.76
N GLU A 127 3.32 -30.31 -5.94
CA GLU A 127 2.27 -30.52 -6.95
C GLU A 127 1.01 -29.68 -6.65
N VAL A 128 0.70 -29.43 -5.37
CA VAL A 128 -0.38 -28.54 -4.96
C VAL A 128 -0.07 -27.10 -5.38
N VAL A 129 1.14 -26.60 -5.10
CA VAL A 129 1.59 -25.25 -5.49
C VAL A 129 1.59 -25.10 -7.02
N ASP A 130 2.12 -26.08 -7.75
CA ASP A 130 2.17 -26.07 -9.22
C ASP A 130 0.76 -26.03 -9.84
N ALA A 131 -0.20 -26.75 -9.26
CA ALA A 131 -1.60 -26.72 -9.70
C ALA A 131 -2.23 -25.34 -9.49
N ALA A 132 -2.01 -24.71 -8.32
CA ALA A 132 -2.52 -23.36 -8.04
C ALA A 132 -1.91 -22.32 -9.01
N ILE A 133 -0.60 -22.40 -9.24
CA ILE A 133 0.11 -21.55 -10.22
C ILE A 133 -0.48 -21.72 -11.63
N THR A 134 -0.73 -22.96 -12.03
CA THR A 134 -1.32 -23.28 -13.33
C THR A 134 -2.70 -22.63 -13.50
N GLY A 135 -3.55 -22.73 -12.47
CA GLY A 135 -4.88 -22.11 -12.46
C GLY A 135 -4.81 -20.59 -12.59
N ILE A 136 -3.95 -19.93 -11.79
CA ILE A 136 -3.78 -18.49 -11.82
C ILE A 136 -3.28 -18.01 -13.20
N LYS A 137 -2.23 -18.64 -13.73
CA LYS A 137 -1.67 -18.26 -15.04
C LYS A 137 -2.70 -18.46 -16.16
N THR A 138 -3.47 -19.55 -16.11
CA THR A 138 -4.51 -19.82 -17.09
C THR A 138 -5.60 -18.74 -17.06
N ALA A 139 -6.10 -18.38 -15.88
CA ALA A 139 -7.10 -17.32 -15.73
C ALA A 139 -6.58 -15.96 -16.21
N THR A 140 -5.34 -15.63 -15.84
CA THR A 140 -4.72 -14.34 -16.19
C THR A 140 -4.64 -14.16 -17.70
N VAL A 141 -4.15 -15.18 -18.43
CA VAL A 141 -4.11 -15.15 -19.90
C VAL A 141 -5.50 -14.98 -20.51
N MET A 142 -6.50 -15.69 -19.99
CA MET A 142 -7.89 -15.57 -20.49
C MET A 142 -8.47 -14.18 -20.26
N LEU A 143 -8.16 -13.54 -19.12
CA LEU A 143 -8.62 -12.18 -18.82
C LEU A 143 -7.90 -11.14 -19.67
N ASP A 144 -6.59 -11.29 -19.88
CA ASP A 144 -5.81 -10.40 -20.76
C ASP A 144 -6.33 -10.43 -22.20
N GLU A 145 -6.73 -11.60 -22.72
CA GLU A 145 -7.39 -11.72 -24.04
C GLU A 145 -8.74 -10.99 -24.11
N CYS A 146 -9.39 -10.77 -22.96
CA CYS A 146 -10.60 -9.97 -22.82
C CYS A 146 -10.34 -8.49 -22.47
N GLY A 147 -9.07 -8.07 -22.39
CA GLY A 147 -8.70 -6.70 -22.00
C GLY A 147 -8.84 -6.41 -20.51
N VAL A 148 -8.93 -7.44 -19.66
CA VAL A 148 -9.00 -7.32 -18.21
C VAL A 148 -7.65 -7.73 -17.63
N SER A 149 -6.89 -6.78 -17.12
CA SER A 149 -5.61 -7.07 -16.46
C SER A 149 -5.76 -7.12 -14.95
N ILE A 150 -5.19 -8.18 -14.36
CA ILE A 150 -5.04 -8.41 -12.92
C ILE A 150 -3.71 -9.14 -12.69
N VAL A 151 -3.01 -8.77 -11.62
CA VAL A 151 -1.78 -9.47 -11.20
C VAL A 151 -2.06 -10.24 -9.92
N VAL A 152 -1.96 -11.57 -9.99
CA VAL A 152 -2.17 -12.44 -8.82
C VAL A 152 -0.89 -13.18 -8.45
N ARG A 153 -0.61 -13.26 -7.14
CA ARG A 153 0.53 -13.94 -6.54
C ARG A 153 0.08 -14.86 -5.41
N LEU A 154 0.98 -15.72 -4.97
CA LEU A 154 0.76 -16.71 -3.93
C LEU A 154 1.59 -16.42 -2.68
N ILE A 155 0.96 -16.60 -1.52
CA ILE A 155 1.62 -16.74 -0.23
C ILE A 155 1.35 -18.17 0.28
N LEU A 156 2.40 -18.88 0.68
CA LEU A 156 2.22 -20.21 1.28
C LEU A 156 2.09 -20.07 2.80
N CYS A 157 1.05 -20.67 3.36
CA CYS A 157 0.74 -20.61 4.78
C CYS A 157 1.21 -21.88 5.49
N GLY A 158 1.99 -21.73 6.56
CA GLY A 158 2.11 -22.78 7.56
C GLY A 158 0.96 -22.73 8.55
N MET A 159 0.39 -23.88 8.91
CA MET A 159 -0.66 -23.96 9.92
C MET A 159 -0.12 -24.21 11.33
N ARG A 160 -0.40 -23.30 12.29
CA ARG A 160 0.16 -23.29 13.67
C ARG A 160 -0.16 -24.53 14.50
N GLN A 161 -1.25 -25.21 14.18
CA GLN A 161 -1.67 -26.46 14.81
C GLN A 161 -0.90 -27.69 14.28
N GLN A 162 -0.17 -27.53 13.17
CA GLN A 162 0.65 -28.58 12.57
C GLN A 162 2.11 -28.48 13.04
N ASN A 163 2.87 -29.57 12.83
CA ASN A 163 4.29 -29.65 13.21
C ASN A 163 5.25 -29.43 12.03
N ASN A 164 4.74 -29.35 10.80
CA ASN A 164 5.53 -29.30 9.56
C ASN A 164 5.68 -27.87 8.99
N VAL A 165 5.47 -26.83 9.79
CA VAL A 165 5.63 -25.41 9.37
C VAL A 165 7.01 -25.14 8.77
N LEU A 166 8.08 -25.79 9.27
CA LEU A 166 9.42 -25.69 8.69
C LEU A 166 9.50 -26.26 7.26
N GLU A 167 8.77 -27.34 6.97
CA GLU A 167 8.72 -27.92 5.63
C GLU A 167 7.99 -27.01 4.65
N VAL A 168 6.90 -26.36 5.09
CA VAL A 168 6.20 -25.35 4.28
C VAL A 168 7.09 -24.13 4.05
N ALA A 169 7.84 -23.69 5.06
CA ALA A 169 8.80 -22.59 4.90
C ALA A 169 9.92 -22.95 3.90
N GLN A 170 10.41 -24.19 3.91
CA GLN A 170 11.38 -24.66 2.90
C GLN A 170 10.76 -24.68 1.51
N LEU A 171 9.51 -25.17 1.37
CA LEU A 171 8.78 -25.12 0.11
C LEU A 171 8.63 -23.68 -0.41
N THR A 172 8.36 -22.71 0.47
CA THR A 172 8.31 -21.30 0.09
C THR A 172 9.67 -20.82 -0.41
N VAL A 173 10.77 -21.14 0.28
CA VAL A 173 12.12 -20.79 -0.18
C VAL A 173 12.41 -21.38 -1.56
N ASP A 174 12.02 -22.62 -1.80
CA ASP A 174 12.27 -23.32 -3.06
C ASP A 174 11.49 -22.70 -4.24
N ASN A 175 10.34 -22.10 -3.97
CA ASN A 175 9.47 -21.44 -4.96
C ASN A 175 9.62 -19.90 -4.99
N TYR A 176 10.35 -19.32 -4.03
CA TYR A 176 10.58 -17.89 -3.95
C TYR A 176 11.76 -17.50 -4.84
N HIS A 177 11.48 -16.68 -5.85
CA HIS A 177 12.47 -16.22 -6.81
C HIS A 177 12.62 -14.70 -6.72
N PRO A 178 13.48 -14.18 -5.82
CA PRO A 178 13.67 -12.75 -5.66
C PRO A 178 14.14 -12.14 -6.98
N GLY A 179 13.50 -11.05 -7.41
CA GLY A 179 13.79 -10.36 -8.67
C GLY A 179 13.20 -11.01 -9.93
N SER A 180 12.45 -12.12 -9.82
CA SER A 180 11.70 -12.67 -10.95
C SER A 180 10.31 -12.05 -11.06
N VAL A 181 10.03 -11.33 -12.15
CA VAL A 181 8.68 -10.82 -12.46
C VAL A 181 7.69 -11.98 -12.63
N GLU A 182 8.17 -13.12 -13.14
CA GLU A 182 7.39 -14.35 -13.35
C GLU A 182 7.22 -15.20 -12.07
N GLY A 183 7.92 -14.85 -10.99
CA GLY A 183 7.83 -15.54 -9.71
C GLY A 183 6.42 -15.45 -9.14
N MET A 184 5.81 -16.60 -8.84
CA MET A 184 4.42 -16.67 -8.39
C MET A 184 4.29 -16.68 -6.88
N VAL A 185 5.21 -17.32 -6.16
CA VAL A 185 5.24 -17.32 -4.70
C VAL A 185 6.05 -16.11 -4.22
N VAL A 186 5.43 -15.25 -3.42
CA VAL A 186 6.00 -13.94 -3.01
C VAL A 186 6.24 -13.81 -1.52
N GLY A 187 5.74 -14.74 -0.71
CA GLY A 187 5.94 -14.69 0.72
C GLY A 187 5.44 -15.92 1.45
N PHE A 188 5.56 -15.85 2.77
CA PHE A 188 5.09 -16.86 3.71
C PHE A 188 4.13 -16.24 4.72
N ASP A 189 3.15 -17.02 5.17
CA ASP A 189 2.26 -16.69 6.28
C ASP A 189 2.20 -17.83 7.30
N LEU A 190 1.80 -17.50 8.53
CA LEU A 190 1.52 -18.44 9.60
C LEU A 190 0.09 -18.20 10.11
N ALA A 191 -0.82 -19.12 9.80
CA ALA A 191 -2.25 -19.03 10.08
C ALA A 191 -2.76 -20.17 10.99
N GLY A 192 -4.06 -20.22 11.27
CA GLY A 192 -4.71 -21.21 12.14
C GLY A 192 -5.04 -20.66 13.53
N PRO A 193 -5.38 -21.52 14.51
CA PRO A 193 -5.80 -21.07 15.83
C PRO A 193 -4.66 -20.32 16.52
N GLU A 194 -4.84 -19.03 16.78
CA GLU A 194 -3.79 -18.18 17.35
C GLU A 194 -3.61 -18.42 18.87
N ASP A 195 -4.71 -18.40 19.63
CA ASP A 195 -4.67 -18.60 21.08
C ASP A 195 -4.18 -20.01 21.44
N GLY A 196 -3.16 -20.08 22.30
CA GLY A 196 -2.48 -21.33 22.65
C GLY A 196 -1.47 -21.86 21.62
N PHE A 197 -1.34 -21.24 20.44
CA PHE A 197 -0.34 -21.64 19.42
C PHE A 197 0.57 -20.46 19.03
N PRO A 198 1.47 -20.02 19.93
CA PRO A 198 2.30 -18.85 19.70
C PRO A 198 3.26 -19.05 18.50
N ALA A 199 3.46 -17.98 17.73
CA ALA A 199 4.30 -17.99 16.54
C ALA A 199 5.77 -18.31 16.87
N SER A 200 6.21 -17.95 18.08
CA SER A 200 7.55 -18.23 18.59
C SER A 200 7.93 -19.72 18.66
N ARG A 201 6.96 -20.65 18.52
CA ARG A 201 7.24 -22.10 18.36
C ARG A 201 7.97 -22.43 17.05
N PHE A 202 7.86 -21.56 16.05
CA PHE A 202 8.35 -21.81 14.69
C PHE A 202 9.56 -20.94 14.34
N ARG A 203 10.35 -20.51 15.35
CA ARG A 203 11.56 -19.68 15.15
C ARG A 203 12.48 -20.21 14.07
N GLU A 204 12.69 -21.53 14.00
CA GLU A 204 13.55 -22.15 12.98
C GLU A 204 13.02 -21.90 11.55
N ALA A 205 11.71 -21.99 11.33
CA ALA A 205 11.09 -21.71 10.04
C ALA A 205 11.27 -20.24 9.64
N PHE A 206 11.05 -19.30 10.57
CA PHE A 206 11.25 -17.88 10.30
C PHE A 206 12.72 -17.49 10.14
N GLU A 207 13.65 -18.17 10.82
CA GLU A 207 15.08 -18.02 10.57
C GLU A 207 15.47 -18.46 9.16
N LEU A 208 14.91 -19.58 8.68
CA LEU A 208 15.11 -20.05 7.31
C LEU A 208 14.60 -19.00 6.30
N LEU A 209 13.36 -18.55 6.44
CA LEU A 209 12.75 -17.55 5.56
C LEU A 209 13.59 -16.26 5.51
N ARG A 210 14.03 -15.78 6.68
CA ARG A 210 14.85 -14.57 6.79
C ARG A 210 16.23 -14.72 6.12
N ARG A 211 16.89 -15.88 6.25
CA ARG A 211 18.18 -16.15 5.57
C ARG A 211 18.06 -16.13 4.04
N HIS A 212 16.86 -16.36 3.52
CA HIS A 212 16.56 -16.37 2.09
C HIS A 212 15.82 -15.10 1.62
N PHE A 213 15.70 -14.08 2.48
CA PHE A 213 15.02 -12.81 2.19
C PHE A 213 13.55 -12.98 1.76
N VAL A 214 12.90 -14.07 2.16
CA VAL A 214 11.47 -14.28 1.89
C VAL A 214 10.67 -13.31 2.77
N PRO A 215 9.80 -12.46 2.19
CA PRO A 215 8.88 -11.63 2.96
C PRO A 215 7.89 -12.48 3.74
N VAL A 216 7.56 -12.03 4.95
CA VAL A 216 6.69 -12.76 5.87
C VAL A 216 5.57 -11.84 6.31
N THR A 217 4.32 -12.33 6.24
CA THR A 217 3.19 -11.83 7.01
C THR A 217 2.82 -12.88 8.07
N ILE A 218 2.17 -12.50 9.16
CA ILE A 218 1.81 -13.43 10.24
C ILE A 218 0.45 -13.00 10.78
N HIS A 219 -0.53 -13.92 10.83
CA HIS A 219 -1.79 -13.68 11.56
C HIS A 219 -1.50 -13.39 13.04
N ALA A 220 -1.75 -12.17 13.51
CA ALA A 220 -1.48 -11.84 14.90
C ALA A 220 -2.39 -10.73 15.40
N GLY A 221 -2.73 -10.78 16.68
CA GLY A 221 -3.63 -9.79 17.25
C GLY A 221 -5.05 -9.94 16.72
N GLU A 222 -5.53 -11.17 16.54
CA GLU A 222 -6.91 -11.49 16.18
C GLU A 222 -7.62 -12.13 17.39
N ALA A 223 -7.28 -13.39 17.70
CA ALA A 223 -7.78 -14.12 18.85
C ALA A 223 -6.88 -13.96 20.10
N ALA A 224 -5.58 -13.67 19.91
CA ALA A 224 -4.65 -13.32 20.99
C ALA A 224 -4.38 -11.80 21.05
N GLY A 225 -3.87 -11.33 22.19
CA GLY A 225 -3.61 -9.89 22.40
C GLY A 225 -2.34 -9.38 21.70
N VAL A 226 -1.98 -8.13 22.01
CA VAL A 226 -0.82 -7.40 21.46
C VAL A 226 0.51 -8.17 21.55
N GLU A 227 0.69 -9.06 22.53
CA GLU A 227 1.91 -9.86 22.67
C GLU A 227 2.10 -10.85 21.50
N SER A 228 1.02 -11.31 20.87
CA SER A 228 1.13 -12.11 19.64
C SER A 228 1.65 -11.25 18.48
N ILE A 229 1.22 -9.99 18.39
CA ILE A 229 1.75 -9.02 17.43
C ILE A 229 3.24 -8.78 17.69
N ARG A 230 3.64 -8.61 18.97
CA ARG A 230 5.06 -8.52 19.35
C ARG A 230 5.85 -9.72 18.84
N GLU A 231 5.39 -10.94 19.11
CA GLU A 231 6.07 -12.15 18.64
C GLU A 231 6.20 -12.19 17.12
N ALA A 232 5.15 -11.80 16.39
CA ALA A 232 5.20 -11.71 14.93
C ALA A 232 6.29 -10.75 14.44
N LEU A 233 6.40 -9.56 15.05
CA LEU A 233 7.42 -8.57 14.73
C LEU A 233 8.83 -9.07 15.04
N GLU A 234 9.04 -9.73 16.19
CA GLU A 234 10.32 -10.36 16.56
C GLU A 234 10.76 -11.45 15.57
N LEU A 235 9.79 -12.10 14.93
CA LEU A 235 10.03 -13.11 13.90
C LEU A 235 10.28 -12.49 12.52
N GLY A 236 10.15 -11.17 12.38
CA GLY A 236 10.45 -10.42 11.17
C GLY A 236 9.25 -10.27 10.23
N ALA A 237 8.03 -10.33 10.76
CA ALA A 237 6.84 -10.00 9.99
C ALA A 237 6.94 -8.57 9.42
N ARG A 238 6.66 -8.44 8.13
CA ARG A 238 6.63 -7.17 7.38
C ARG A 238 5.22 -6.60 7.25
N ARG A 239 4.21 -7.45 7.49
CA ARG A 239 2.80 -7.13 7.62
C ARG A 239 2.21 -8.00 8.72
N ILE A 240 1.08 -7.59 9.27
CA ILE A 240 0.35 -8.34 10.29
C ILE A 240 -1.02 -8.73 9.70
N GLY A 241 -1.30 -10.03 9.66
CA GLY A 241 -2.64 -10.54 9.38
C GLY A 241 -3.59 -10.14 10.50
N HIS A 242 -4.66 -9.42 10.18
CA HIS A 242 -5.55 -8.74 11.12
C HIS A 242 -4.88 -7.63 11.92
N GLY A 243 -4.41 -7.88 13.15
CA GLY A 243 -3.85 -6.87 14.04
C GLY A 243 -4.87 -6.00 14.77
N VAL A 244 -6.15 -6.38 14.78
CA VAL A 244 -7.24 -5.61 15.43
C VAL A 244 -7.00 -5.36 16.92
N ARG A 245 -6.31 -6.27 17.60
CA ARG A 245 -5.97 -6.15 19.03
C ARG A 245 -4.86 -5.15 19.32
N LEU A 246 -4.31 -4.46 18.31
CA LEU A 246 -3.47 -3.29 18.51
C LEU A 246 -4.22 -2.16 19.23
N MET A 247 -5.54 -2.05 19.00
CA MET A 247 -6.38 -1.06 19.69
C MET A 247 -6.38 -1.20 21.21
N ASP A 248 -6.15 -2.41 21.75
CA ASP A 248 -6.15 -2.66 23.20
C ASP A 248 -5.06 -1.87 23.94
N VAL A 249 -4.01 -1.43 23.22
CA VAL A 249 -2.88 -0.67 23.78
C VAL A 249 -2.81 0.77 23.30
N LEU A 250 -3.74 1.21 22.44
CA LEU A 250 -3.79 2.60 22.04
C LEU A 250 -4.44 3.44 23.14
N PRO A 251 -3.85 4.61 23.48
CA PRO A 251 -4.47 5.52 24.44
C PRO A 251 -5.73 6.17 23.84
N GLY A 252 -6.47 6.91 24.66
CA GLY A 252 -7.63 7.68 24.20
C GLY A 252 -7.27 8.71 23.11
N ASP A 253 -8.29 9.30 22.52
CA ASP A 253 -8.16 10.25 21.41
C ASP A 253 -7.19 11.40 21.78
N GLU A 254 -6.30 11.75 20.83
CA GLU A 254 -5.27 12.80 20.93
C GLU A 254 -3.93 12.45 21.63
N GLU A 255 -3.78 11.28 22.26
CA GLU A 255 -2.51 10.87 22.85
C GLU A 255 -1.62 10.09 21.88
N LEU A 256 -0.35 10.49 21.78
CA LEU A 256 0.67 9.69 21.10
C LEU A 256 0.86 8.36 21.86
N THR A 257 0.74 7.24 21.15
CA THR A 257 1.00 5.94 21.76
C THR A 257 2.46 5.84 22.22
N THR A 258 2.65 5.38 23.45
CA THR A 258 3.96 5.05 24.03
C THR A 258 4.16 3.54 24.15
N ASP A 259 3.17 2.74 23.75
CA ASP A 259 3.33 1.30 23.69
C ASP A 259 4.38 0.95 22.61
N PRO A 260 5.41 0.16 22.94
CA PRO A 260 6.50 -0.11 22.02
C PRO A 260 6.08 -0.90 20.77
N VAL A 261 5.03 -1.73 20.84
CA VAL A 261 4.53 -2.49 19.68
C VAL A 261 3.82 -1.54 18.73
N ALA A 262 2.88 -0.74 19.25
CA ALA A 262 2.15 0.25 18.45
C ALA A 262 3.10 1.28 17.83
N ARG A 263 4.09 1.76 18.59
CA ARG A 263 5.11 2.69 18.08
C ARG A 263 5.94 2.07 16.97
N TYR A 264 6.42 0.83 17.15
CA TYR A 264 7.20 0.14 16.12
C TYR A 264 6.42 -0.06 14.83
N ILE A 265 5.14 -0.47 14.93
CA ILE A 265 4.26 -0.65 13.76
C ILE A 265 4.07 0.68 13.03
N TYR A 266 3.79 1.75 13.75
CA TYR A 266 3.62 3.08 13.18
C TYR A 266 4.90 3.59 12.50
N ASP A 267 6.04 3.56 13.19
CA ASP A 267 7.31 4.10 12.71
C ASP A 267 7.87 3.38 11.48
N ASN A 268 7.55 2.10 11.32
CA ASN A 268 8.05 1.26 10.24
C ASN A 268 6.98 0.98 9.19
N GLU A 269 5.82 1.65 9.27
CA GLU A 269 4.70 1.50 8.34
C GLU A 269 4.31 0.02 8.13
N ILE A 270 4.34 -0.77 9.22
CA ILE A 270 3.97 -2.19 9.16
C ILE A 270 2.47 -2.27 8.90
N CYS A 271 2.11 -2.73 7.71
CA CYS A 271 0.72 -2.77 7.28
C CYS A 271 -0.10 -3.81 8.07
N LEU A 272 -1.27 -3.37 8.54
CA LEU A 272 -2.29 -4.21 9.15
C LEU A 272 -3.27 -4.67 8.06
N GLU A 273 -3.31 -5.98 7.82
CA GLU A 273 -4.20 -6.61 6.86
C GLU A 273 -5.56 -6.89 7.52
N LEU A 274 -6.40 -5.87 7.65
CA LEU A 274 -7.64 -5.91 8.42
C LEU A 274 -8.80 -6.52 7.62
N CYS A 275 -9.63 -7.32 8.28
CA CYS A 275 -10.70 -8.09 7.65
C CYS A 275 -12.01 -7.98 8.46
N PRO A 276 -12.76 -6.86 8.34
CA PRO A 276 -13.88 -6.55 9.23
C PRO A 276 -14.93 -7.66 9.40
N HIS A 277 -15.45 -8.23 8.31
CA HIS A 277 -16.48 -9.27 8.43
C HIS A 277 -15.96 -10.53 9.10
N SER A 278 -14.75 -10.97 8.72
CA SER A 278 -14.07 -12.08 9.39
C SER A 278 -13.87 -11.81 10.88
N ASN A 279 -13.40 -10.61 11.25
CA ASN A 279 -13.16 -10.26 12.65
C ASN A 279 -14.43 -10.27 13.51
N TYR A 280 -15.60 -9.94 12.95
CA TYR A 280 -16.88 -10.15 13.63
C TYR A 280 -17.24 -11.63 13.79
N GLN A 281 -17.07 -12.41 12.72
CA GLN A 281 -17.43 -13.84 12.68
C GLN A 281 -16.55 -14.71 13.58
N THR A 282 -15.25 -14.40 13.66
CA THR A 282 -14.31 -15.10 14.55
C THR A 282 -14.46 -14.67 16.01
N GLY A 283 -15.14 -13.55 16.26
CA GLY A 283 -15.35 -12.95 17.58
C GLY A 283 -14.18 -12.08 18.05
N ALA A 284 -13.23 -11.75 17.18
CA ALA A 284 -12.14 -10.83 17.44
C ALA A 284 -12.64 -9.41 17.74
N VAL A 285 -13.72 -9.01 17.07
CA VAL A 285 -14.51 -7.80 17.35
C VAL A 285 -15.93 -8.23 17.70
N ALA A 286 -16.48 -7.71 18.80
CA ALA A 286 -17.83 -8.08 19.21
C ALA A 286 -18.87 -7.47 18.25
N HIS A 287 -19.89 -8.25 17.89
CA HIS A 287 -21.02 -7.76 17.10
C HIS A 287 -21.65 -6.49 17.73
N GLY A 288 -21.92 -5.49 16.90
CA GLY A 288 -22.48 -4.21 17.31
C GLY A 288 -21.46 -3.20 17.85
N GLN A 289 -20.18 -3.57 17.96
CA GLN A 289 -19.09 -2.60 18.13
C GLN A 289 -18.62 -2.10 16.76
N VAL A 290 -18.21 -0.84 16.71
CA VAL A 290 -17.55 -0.27 15.52
C VAL A 290 -16.20 -0.98 15.35
N HIS A 291 -15.93 -1.48 14.15
CA HIS A 291 -14.66 -2.14 13.86
C HIS A 291 -13.50 -1.15 14.00
N PRO A 292 -12.33 -1.55 14.53
CA PRO A 292 -11.21 -0.65 14.78
C PRO A 292 -10.52 -0.11 13.52
N PHE A 293 -11.01 -0.43 12.32
CA PHE A 293 -10.35 -0.08 11.05
C PHE A 293 -10.18 1.43 10.93
N ALA A 294 -11.27 2.19 10.97
CA ALA A 294 -11.22 3.63 10.76
C ALA A 294 -10.43 4.35 11.86
N GLU A 295 -10.47 3.85 13.09
CA GLU A 295 -9.69 4.43 14.17
C GLU A 295 -8.18 4.24 13.95
N LEU A 296 -7.75 3.04 13.56
CA LEU A 296 -6.35 2.76 13.20
C LEU A 296 -5.91 3.60 11.99
N PHE A 297 -6.72 3.62 10.94
CA PHE A 297 -6.45 4.38 9.73
C PHE A 297 -6.33 5.90 10.00
N ASN A 298 -7.30 6.48 10.72
CA ASN A 298 -7.32 7.91 11.05
C ASN A 298 -6.16 8.32 11.98
N ARG A 299 -5.62 7.39 12.76
CA ARG A 299 -4.40 7.60 13.56
C ARG A 299 -3.11 7.49 12.75
N GLY A 300 -3.19 7.20 11.45
CA GLY A 300 -2.06 7.12 10.52
C GLY A 300 -1.38 5.76 10.47
N PHE A 301 -2.01 4.70 10.98
CA PHE A 301 -1.50 3.34 10.76
C PHE A 301 -1.74 2.91 9.32
N ALA A 302 -0.75 2.25 8.72
CA ALA A 302 -0.91 1.61 7.42
C ALA A 302 -1.94 0.46 7.54
N CYS A 303 -3.11 0.65 6.93
CA CYS A 303 -4.22 -0.30 6.97
C CYS A 303 -4.59 -0.73 5.54
N ALA A 304 -4.64 -2.04 5.31
CA ALA A 304 -5.20 -2.64 4.10
C ALA A 304 -6.54 -3.30 4.43
N ILE A 305 -7.53 -3.11 3.57
CA ILE A 305 -8.85 -3.74 3.69
C ILE A 305 -8.87 -5.06 2.93
N ASN A 306 -9.36 -6.13 3.56
CA ASN A 306 -9.30 -7.47 3.00
C ASN A 306 -10.53 -8.32 3.33
N THR A 307 -10.79 -9.32 2.49
CA THR A 307 -11.91 -10.26 2.62
C THR A 307 -11.64 -11.40 3.61
N ASP A 308 -10.37 -11.74 3.81
CA ASP A 308 -9.91 -12.96 4.46
C ASP A 308 -10.38 -14.21 3.71
N ASN A 309 -11.66 -14.57 3.79
CA ASN A 309 -12.24 -15.74 3.14
C ASN A 309 -13.51 -15.35 2.39
N ARG A 310 -13.44 -15.15 1.08
CA ARG A 310 -14.62 -14.70 0.29
C ARG A 310 -15.86 -15.57 0.48
N LEU A 311 -15.68 -16.90 0.53
CA LEU A 311 -16.79 -17.85 0.71
C LEU A 311 -17.28 -17.88 2.16
N VAL A 312 -16.36 -18.03 3.11
CA VAL A 312 -16.71 -18.23 4.53
C VAL A 312 -17.30 -16.95 5.09
N SER A 313 -16.66 -15.80 4.80
CA SER A 313 -17.14 -14.49 5.19
C SER A 313 -18.39 -14.06 4.42
N GLY A 314 -18.60 -14.61 3.21
CA GLY A 314 -19.75 -14.28 2.36
C GLY A 314 -19.66 -12.88 1.75
N VAL A 315 -18.45 -12.41 1.46
CA VAL A 315 -18.18 -11.02 1.04
C VAL A 315 -17.19 -10.94 -0.12
N THR A 316 -17.30 -9.83 -0.86
CA THR A 316 -16.34 -9.37 -1.86
C THR A 316 -15.46 -8.23 -1.30
N GLN A 317 -14.41 -7.84 -2.03
CA GLN A 317 -13.61 -6.66 -1.66
C GLN A 317 -14.46 -5.38 -1.73
N THR A 318 -15.39 -5.30 -2.68
CA THR A 318 -16.40 -4.23 -2.70
C THR A 318 -17.22 -4.20 -1.41
N ASP A 319 -17.66 -5.34 -0.88
CA ASP A 319 -18.46 -5.38 0.35
C ASP A 319 -17.67 -4.87 1.56
N GLU A 320 -16.39 -5.24 1.67
CA GLU A 320 -15.51 -4.74 2.72
C GLU A 320 -15.27 -3.22 2.60
N MET A 321 -15.04 -2.70 1.39
CA MET A 321 -14.95 -1.26 1.17
C MET A 321 -16.27 -0.53 1.44
N MET A 322 -17.41 -1.14 1.13
CA MET A 322 -18.73 -0.58 1.45
C MET A 322 -18.98 -0.53 2.95
N TYR A 323 -18.52 -1.53 3.71
CA TYR A 323 -18.55 -1.48 5.17
C TYR A 323 -17.78 -0.25 5.70
N LEU A 324 -16.61 0.07 5.13
CA LEU A 324 -15.87 1.27 5.51
C LEU A 324 -16.63 2.57 5.19
N VAL A 325 -17.37 2.61 4.10
CA VAL A 325 -18.19 3.77 3.73
C VAL A 325 -19.42 3.90 4.64
N GLU A 326 -20.17 2.82 4.82
CA GLU A 326 -21.49 2.82 5.46
C GLU A 326 -21.38 2.86 6.99
N GLU A 327 -20.48 2.07 7.57
CA GLU A 327 -20.38 1.90 9.03
C GLU A 327 -19.25 2.75 9.63
N CYS A 328 -18.18 3.01 8.87
CA CYS A 328 -17.05 3.80 9.34
C CYS A 328 -17.05 5.25 8.81
N GLY A 329 -17.93 5.60 7.86
CA GLY A 329 -18.03 6.95 7.31
C GLY A 329 -16.82 7.39 6.49
N LEU A 330 -16.02 6.45 5.97
CA LEU A 330 -14.88 6.77 5.12
C LEU A 330 -15.32 7.27 3.74
N SER A 331 -14.59 8.26 3.24
CA SER A 331 -14.87 8.94 1.97
C SER A 331 -14.25 8.20 0.78
N PHE A 332 -14.56 8.67 -0.43
CA PHE A 332 -13.91 8.20 -1.66
C PHE A 332 -12.39 8.34 -1.60
N GLU A 333 -11.87 9.46 -1.11
CA GLU A 333 -10.43 9.70 -1.05
C GLU A 333 -9.76 8.82 0.03
N ASP A 334 -10.46 8.47 1.11
CA ASP A 334 -9.96 7.49 2.08
C ASP A 334 -9.84 6.09 1.46
N LEU A 335 -10.84 5.65 0.67
CA LEU A 335 -10.77 4.38 -0.06
C LEU A 335 -9.61 4.35 -1.05
N ARG A 336 -9.35 5.48 -1.72
CA ARG A 336 -8.18 5.65 -2.59
C ARG A 336 -6.89 5.47 -1.80
N ASP A 337 -6.75 6.15 -0.67
CA ASP A 337 -5.53 6.09 0.15
C ASP A 337 -5.31 4.67 0.68
N ILE A 338 -6.37 3.97 1.09
CA ILE A 338 -6.32 2.56 1.49
C ILE A 338 -5.85 1.66 0.33
N THR A 339 -6.34 1.87 -0.90
CA THR A 339 -5.85 1.15 -2.09
C THR A 339 -4.36 1.38 -2.32
N LEU A 340 -3.89 2.63 -2.17
CA LEU A 340 -2.48 2.98 -2.35
C LEU A 340 -1.60 2.37 -1.26
N ILE A 341 -2.01 2.46 0.01
CA ILE A 341 -1.31 1.83 1.15
C ILE A 341 -1.20 0.32 0.94
N SER A 342 -2.29 -0.31 0.49
CA SER A 342 -2.32 -1.73 0.19
C SER A 342 -1.32 -2.09 -0.92
N MET A 343 -1.26 -1.29 -1.99
CA MET A 343 -0.29 -1.55 -3.07
C MET A 343 1.16 -1.34 -2.63
N GLU A 344 1.44 -0.34 -1.79
CA GLU A 344 2.77 -0.11 -1.22
C GLU A 344 3.23 -1.27 -0.31
N ALA A 345 2.29 -1.89 0.40
CA ALA A 345 2.55 -3.04 1.27
C ALA A 345 2.66 -4.38 0.51
N ALA A 346 2.38 -4.42 -0.79
CA ALA A 346 2.42 -5.66 -1.58
C ALA A 346 3.81 -6.31 -1.58
N PHE A 347 3.85 -7.64 -1.47
CA PHE A 347 5.05 -8.45 -1.65
C PHE A 347 5.34 -8.62 -3.13
N MET A 348 6.04 -7.64 -3.67
CA MET A 348 6.33 -7.57 -5.10
C MET A 348 7.58 -6.73 -5.36
N GLN A 349 8.21 -6.96 -6.52
CA GLN A 349 9.25 -6.07 -7.03
C GLN A 349 8.71 -4.66 -7.23
N ARG A 350 9.51 -3.68 -6.81
CA ARG A 350 9.15 -2.27 -6.89
C ARG A 350 8.76 -1.88 -8.32
N GLU A 351 9.49 -2.36 -9.32
CA GLU A 351 9.26 -2.02 -10.73
C GLU A 351 7.87 -2.47 -11.20
N VAL A 352 7.44 -3.66 -10.78
CA VAL A 352 6.11 -4.18 -11.14
C VAL A 352 5.02 -3.44 -10.38
N ARG A 353 5.27 -3.10 -9.11
CA ARG A 353 4.33 -2.31 -8.30
C ARG A 353 4.13 -0.92 -8.88
N ASP A 354 5.22 -0.26 -9.26
CA ASP A 354 5.19 1.09 -9.83
C ASP A 354 4.43 1.08 -11.17
N VAL A 355 4.55 0.02 -11.99
CA VAL A 355 3.70 -0.21 -13.17
C VAL A 355 2.23 -0.39 -12.78
N ILE A 356 1.91 -1.22 -11.78
CA ILE A 356 0.51 -1.41 -11.33
C ILE A 356 -0.11 -0.09 -10.87
N LEU A 357 0.65 0.72 -10.13
CA LEU A 357 0.21 2.03 -9.67
C LEU A 357 -0.10 2.97 -10.84
N VAL A 358 0.86 3.18 -11.74
CA VAL A 358 0.76 4.18 -12.81
C VAL A 358 -0.18 3.74 -13.93
N ASP A 359 -0.13 2.47 -14.35
CA ASP A 359 -0.83 2.01 -15.55
C ASP A 359 -2.23 1.44 -15.25
N TYR A 360 -2.52 1.09 -13.99
CA TYR A 360 -3.79 0.44 -13.63
C TYR A 360 -4.54 1.15 -12.51
N ILE A 361 -3.89 1.47 -11.38
CA ILE A 361 -4.57 2.09 -10.23
C ILE A 361 -4.90 3.55 -10.54
N ASP A 362 -3.93 4.38 -10.88
CA ASP A 362 -4.12 5.82 -11.07
C ASP A 362 -5.18 6.13 -12.16
N PRO A 363 -5.16 5.50 -13.36
CA PRO A 363 -6.15 5.77 -14.40
C PRO A 363 -7.56 5.34 -13.98
N ARG A 364 -7.72 4.12 -13.45
CA ARG A 364 -9.04 3.61 -13.01
C ARG A 364 -9.59 4.39 -11.82
N MET A 365 -8.72 4.85 -10.93
CA MET A 365 -9.10 5.71 -9.82
C MET A 365 -9.61 7.08 -10.31
N ASN A 366 -8.95 7.66 -11.32
CA ASN A 366 -9.40 8.91 -11.94
C ASN A 366 -10.75 8.72 -12.64
N GLU A 367 -10.94 7.64 -13.39
CA GLU A 367 -12.23 7.30 -14.02
C GLU A 367 -13.34 7.15 -12.97
N ALA A 368 -13.09 6.44 -11.87
CA ALA A 368 -14.05 6.30 -10.78
C ALA A 368 -14.36 7.63 -10.10
N ARG A 369 -13.36 8.52 -9.95
CA ARG A 369 -13.55 9.87 -9.40
C ARG A 369 -14.44 10.73 -10.32
N GLU A 370 -14.24 10.67 -11.63
CA GLU A 370 -15.10 11.35 -12.61
C GLU A 370 -16.53 10.81 -12.58
N ALA A 371 -16.70 9.49 -12.52
CA ALA A 371 -18.01 8.85 -12.40
C ALA A 371 -18.73 9.28 -11.12
N TYR A 372 -18.00 9.38 -9.99
CA TYR A 372 -18.53 9.84 -8.72
C TYR A 372 -18.90 11.33 -8.77
N ALA A 373 -18.08 12.19 -9.36
CA ALA A 373 -18.40 13.60 -9.57
C ALA A 373 -19.67 13.77 -10.43
N ALA A 374 -19.82 12.98 -11.49
CA ALA A 374 -21.03 12.96 -12.31
C ALA A 374 -22.26 12.46 -11.53
N TRP A 375 -22.08 11.47 -10.66
CA TRP A 375 -23.13 11.01 -9.77
C TRP A 375 -23.57 12.11 -8.78
N LEU A 376 -22.62 12.80 -8.15
CA LEU A 376 -22.86 13.93 -7.25
C LEU A 376 -23.65 15.05 -7.94
N ALA A 377 -23.27 15.40 -9.17
CA ALA A 377 -23.97 16.41 -9.96
C ALA A 377 -25.44 16.04 -10.22
N ARG A 378 -25.72 14.76 -10.52
CA ARG A 378 -27.09 14.26 -10.71
C ARG A 378 -27.89 14.24 -9.41
N ALA A 379 -27.28 13.78 -8.32
CA ALA A 379 -27.91 13.74 -7.00
C ALA A 379 -28.26 15.14 -6.49
N GLY A 380 -27.35 16.11 -6.69
CA GLY A 380 -27.58 17.51 -6.38
C GLY A 380 -28.66 18.16 -7.26
N ALA A 381 -28.68 17.87 -8.56
CA ALA A 381 -29.72 18.37 -9.47
C ALA A 381 -31.13 17.84 -9.12
N GLY A 382 -31.24 16.58 -8.69
CA GLY A 382 -32.51 15.99 -8.24
C GLY A 382 -33.10 16.62 -6.98
N SER A 383 -32.27 17.21 -6.11
CA SER A 383 -32.75 17.97 -4.95
C SER A 383 -33.25 19.38 -5.28
N ALA A 384 -32.88 19.93 -6.44
CA ALA A 384 -33.30 21.27 -6.87
C ALA A 384 -34.64 21.28 -7.61
N GLU A 385 -35.04 20.17 -8.24
CA GLU A 385 -36.31 20.08 -8.99
C GLU A 385 -37.55 19.89 -8.09
N ASP A 386 -37.38 19.42 -6.85
CA ASP A 386 -38.50 19.23 -5.90
C ASP A 386 -38.88 20.49 -5.11
N GLU A 387 -38.12 21.59 -5.23
CA GLU A 387 -38.46 22.89 -4.61
C GLU A 387 -39.13 23.90 -5.57
N THR A 388 -39.32 23.55 -6.85
CA THR A 388 -39.97 24.46 -7.81
C THR A 388 -41.15 23.82 -8.55
N THR A 389 -42.20 23.46 -7.80
CA THR A 389 -43.56 23.39 -8.38
C THR A 389 -44.39 24.57 -7.90
N GLY A 390 -44.19 25.72 -8.56
CA GLY A 390 -44.99 26.92 -8.34
C GLY A 390 -44.71 28.05 -9.32
N ALA A 391 -45.45 28.06 -10.44
CA ALA A 391 -45.52 29.09 -11.51
C ALA A 391 -44.26 29.19 -12.40
N GLY A 392 -44.30 29.30 -13.73
CA GLY A 392 -45.38 29.57 -14.68
C GLY A 392 -44.74 30.22 -15.93
N GLU A 393 -44.85 29.54 -17.07
CA GLU A 393 -44.84 30.02 -18.47
C GLU A 393 -43.70 30.90 -19.07
N GLU A 394 -43.23 30.38 -20.23
CA GLU A 394 -42.82 31.05 -21.49
C GLU A 394 -41.49 31.83 -21.62
N GLY A 395 -40.64 31.36 -22.57
CA GLY A 395 -40.08 32.27 -23.57
C GLY A 395 -38.61 32.08 -24.03
N VAL A 396 -38.45 31.45 -25.21
CA VAL A 396 -37.57 31.86 -26.34
C VAL A 396 -36.02 31.82 -26.17
N LEU A 397 -35.39 30.97 -27.01
CA LEU A 397 -33.97 31.02 -27.41
C LEU A 397 -33.67 32.22 -28.33
N PRO A 398 -32.42 32.72 -28.37
CA PRO A 398 -31.67 32.48 -29.62
C PRO A 398 -30.17 32.20 -29.46
N VAL A 399 -29.65 31.61 -30.53
CA VAL A 399 -28.26 31.26 -30.85
C VAL A 399 -27.46 32.49 -31.31
N SER A 400 -26.20 32.63 -30.88
CA SER A 400 -25.13 33.26 -31.67
C SER A 400 -23.73 32.83 -31.23
N THR A 401 -22.87 32.59 -32.22
CA THR A 401 -21.39 32.45 -32.18
C THR A 401 -20.85 33.15 -33.44
N PRO A 402 -19.54 33.43 -33.63
CA PRO A 402 -18.40 33.49 -32.71
C PRO A 402 -17.62 34.83 -32.82
N ASP A 403 -16.66 35.10 -31.93
CA ASP A 403 -15.39 35.75 -32.30
C ASP A 403 -14.34 35.60 -31.19
N ALA A 404 -13.08 35.53 -31.65
CA ALA A 404 -11.90 35.13 -30.91
C ALA A 404 -11.10 36.31 -30.32
N GLU A 405 -10.18 35.93 -29.44
CA GLU A 405 -8.97 36.60 -28.97
C GLU A 405 -9.00 37.51 -27.72
N GLU A 406 -7.97 37.22 -26.91
CA GLU A 406 -7.29 38.01 -25.86
C GLU A 406 -7.84 38.03 -24.41
N GLY A 407 -7.04 37.39 -23.53
CA GLY A 407 -6.73 37.89 -22.20
C GLY A 407 -7.62 37.41 -21.06
N ARG A 408 -7.26 36.29 -20.43
CA ARG A 408 -7.74 35.97 -19.08
C ARG A 408 -6.62 36.17 -18.06
N SER A 409 -6.74 37.24 -17.29
CA SER A 409 -6.15 37.36 -15.97
C SER A 409 -6.82 36.33 -15.05
N TYR A 410 -6.03 35.47 -14.41
CA TYR A 410 -6.54 34.61 -13.34
C TYR A 410 -6.89 35.48 -12.14
N GLY A 411 -8.18 35.49 -11.76
CA GLY A 411 -8.65 36.18 -10.57
C GLY A 411 -8.23 35.42 -9.32
N GLU A 412 -7.80 36.17 -8.30
CA GLU A 412 -7.53 35.67 -6.96
C GLU A 412 -8.81 34.99 -6.41
N GLY A 413 -8.77 33.66 -6.20
CA GLY A 413 -9.84 32.97 -5.48
C GLY A 413 -10.25 31.56 -5.92
N GLU A 414 -9.60 30.92 -6.91
CA GLU A 414 -9.88 29.51 -7.24
C GLU A 414 -8.87 28.58 -6.55
N ALA A 415 -9.39 27.70 -5.70
CA ALA A 415 -8.62 26.63 -5.07
C ALA A 415 -8.23 25.57 -6.12
N MET A 416 -6.98 25.63 -6.60
CA MET A 416 -6.32 24.52 -7.29
C MET A 416 -6.05 23.41 -6.26
N PRO A 417 -6.65 22.21 -6.35
CA PRO A 417 -6.58 21.20 -5.30
C PRO A 417 -5.22 20.48 -5.28
N LEU A 418 -4.91 19.83 -4.15
CA LEU A 418 -3.76 18.95 -3.88
C LEU A 418 -3.36 17.93 -4.97
N LEU A 419 -4.17 17.76 -6.01
CA LEU A 419 -4.00 16.81 -7.12
C LEU A 419 -2.63 16.91 -7.84
N VAL A 420 -2.05 18.11 -7.93
CA VAL A 420 -0.77 18.31 -8.64
C VAL A 420 0.42 17.78 -7.83
N VAL A 421 0.32 17.75 -6.50
CA VAL A 421 1.40 17.28 -5.61
C VAL A 421 1.48 15.75 -5.61
N GLU A 422 0.35 15.06 -5.70
CA GLU A 422 0.30 13.59 -5.77
C GLU A 422 0.67 13.04 -7.16
N GLN A 423 0.39 13.76 -8.25
CA GLN A 423 0.79 13.37 -9.60
C GLN A 423 2.30 13.52 -9.86
N LEU A 424 3.04 14.19 -8.97
CA LEU A 424 4.49 14.33 -9.02
C LEU A 424 5.21 13.21 -8.24
N ARG A 425 4.77 11.94 -8.35
CA ARG A 425 5.52 10.78 -7.86
C ARG A 425 6.89 10.69 -8.53
N VAL A 426 7.88 11.35 -7.93
CA VAL A 426 9.26 11.33 -8.41
C VAL A 426 10.03 10.18 -7.72
N THR A 427 9.81 8.94 -8.18
CA THR A 427 10.85 7.93 -8.52
C THR A 427 10.24 6.56 -8.86
N PRO A 428 10.68 5.90 -9.95
CA PRO A 428 12.10 5.71 -10.31
C PRO A 428 12.49 6.44 -11.61
N PHE A 429 13.00 7.67 -11.50
CA PHE A 429 13.60 8.39 -12.65
C PHE A 429 15.12 8.57 -12.49
N TRP A 430 15.64 8.50 -11.27
CA TRP A 430 17.00 8.93 -10.93
C TRP A 430 18.08 7.84 -10.93
N GLY A 431 17.69 6.55 -11.01
CA GLY A 431 18.64 5.44 -11.07
C GLY A 431 19.33 5.28 -12.43
N ASP A 432 18.60 5.53 -13.52
CA ASP A 432 19.07 5.28 -14.89
C ASP A 432 19.80 6.48 -15.52
N MET A 433 19.47 7.72 -15.15
CA MET A 433 20.00 8.91 -15.85
C MET A 433 21.48 9.21 -15.58
N ASN A 434 22.05 8.76 -14.46
CA ASN A 434 23.49 8.91 -14.20
C ASN A 434 24.35 8.05 -15.17
N GLN A 435 23.77 7.06 -15.85
CA GLN A 435 24.45 6.28 -16.88
C GLN A 435 24.24 6.81 -18.32
N GLU A 436 23.33 7.77 -18.54
CA GLU A 436 22.90 8.21 -19.88
C GLU A 436 23.20 9.68 -20.25
N LEU A 437 23.96 10.44 -19.46
CA LEU A 437 24.26 11.85 -19.78
C LEU A 437 24.95 12.06 -21.14
N ALA A 438 25.63 11.04 -21.68
CA ALA A 438 26.33 11.12 -22.97
C ALA A 438 25.42 10.93 -24.21
N GLY A 439 24.13 10.58 -24.04
CA GLY A 439 23.23 10.19 -25.13
C GLY A 439 21.94 11.02 -25.25
N LEU A 440 21.78 12.08 -24.46
CA LEU A 440 20.54 12.87 -24.42
C LEU A 440 20.35 13.67 -25.72
N THR A 441 19.19 13.50 -26.36
CA THR A 441 18.78 14.32 -27.51
C THR A 441 18.25 15.67 -27.03
N PRO A 442 18.32 16.74 -27.85
CA PRO A 442 17.77 18.05 -27.49
C PRO A 442 16.30 18.03 -27.06
N GLU A 443 15.49 17.14 -27.66
CA GLU A 443 14.07 16.95 -27.34
C GLU A 443 13.86 16.36 -25.93
N ARG A 444 14.72 15.43 -25.49
CA ARG A 444 14.69 14.90 -24.11
C ARG A 444 15.10 15.96 -23.08
N VAL A 445 16.00 16.88 -23.44
CA VAL A 445 16.40 17.99 -22.57
C VAL A 445 15.24 18.98 -22.37
N GLU A 446 14.48 19.27 -23.43
CA GLU A 446 13.33 20.18 -23.37
C GLU A 446 12.17 19.61 -22.52
N ASP A 447 11.91 18.30 -22.62
CA ASP A 447 10.94 17.59 -21.74
C ASP A 447 11.35 17.63 -20.26
N ILE A 448 12.65 17.48 -19.96
CA ILE A 448 13.17 17.62 -18.60
C ILE A 448 13.00 19.06 -18.08
N GLU A 449 13.26 20.07 -18.91
CA GLU A 449 13.06 21.49 -18.55
C GLU A 449 11.60 21.80 -18.19
N GLU A 450 10.65 21.30 -18.99
CA GLU A 450 9.21 21.54 -18.77
C GLU A 450 8.69 20.89 -17.48
N ARG A 451 9.17 19.69 -17.18
CA ARG A 451 8.79 18.96 -15.95
C ARG A 451 9.35 19.60 -14.68
N VAL A 452 10.57 20.15 -14.72
CA VAL A 452 11.13 20.88 -13.58
C VAL A 452 10.46 22.24 -13.37
N ASP A 453 10.08 22.95 -14.46
CA ASP A 453 9.27 24.18 -14.36
C ASP A 453 7.91 23.89 -13.70
N MET A 454 7.28 22.77 -14.06
CA MET A 454 6.04 22.31 -13.43
C MET A 454 6.22 21.99 -11.94
N LEU A 455 7.31 21.32 -11.56
CA LEU A 455 7.66 21.03 -10.16
C LEU A 455 7.84 22.32 -9.34
N ALA A 456 8.57 23.30 -9.89
CA ALA A 456 8.85 24.57 -9.24
C ALA A 456 7.59 25.43 -9.05
N ARG A 457 6.72 25.50 -10.07
CA ARG A 457 5.41 26.17 -9.95
C ARG A 457 4.54 25.52 -8.90
N THR A 458 4.55 24.19 -8.82
CA THR A 458 3.80 23.44 -7.80
C THR A 458 4.32 23.73 -6.38
N TYR A 459 5.65 23.81 -6.20
CA TYR A 459 6.25 24.23 -4.93
C TYR A 459 5.86 25.66 -4.53
N LEU A 460 5.86 26.62 -5.46
CA LEU A 460 5.48 28.02 -5.19
C LEU A 460 4.01 28.15 -4.77
N VAL A 461 3.11 27.42 -5.45
CA VAL A 461 1.69 27.41 -5.12
C VAL A 461 1.44 26.78 -3.76
N THR A 462 2.14 25.68 -3.44
CA THR A 462 2.01 24.97 -2.16
C THR A 462 2.68 25.69 -0.99
N HIS A 463 3.62 26.61 -1.24
CA HIS A 463 4.21 27.47 -0.21
C HIS A 463 3.16 28.34 0.51
N HIS A 464 2.06 28.67 -0.19
CA HIS A 464 0.93 29.45 0.33
C HIS A 464 -0.23 28.61 0.88
N VAL A 465 -0.12 27.27 0.87
CA VAL A 465 -1.14 26.34 1.38
C VAL A 465 -0.59 25.54 2.56
N ALA A 466 -1.46 25.14 3.49
CA ALA A 466 -1.10 24.45 4.73
C ALA A 466 -0.74 22.97 4.49
N LEU A 467 0.42 22.71 3.88
CA LEU A 467 1.09 21.41 3.97
C LEU A 467 1.76 21.26 5.34
N ASP A 468 1.74 20.05 5.91
CA ASP A 468 2.53 19.74 7.11
C ASP A 468 4.05 19.86 6.86
N GLY A 469 4.82 19.93 7.94
CA GLY A 469 6.26 20.19 7.87
C GLY A 469 7.07 19.11 7.16
N VAL A 470 6.60 17.87 7.15
CA VAL A 470 7.33 16.71 6.58
C VAL A 470 7.17 16.69 5.07
N HIS A 471 5.95 16.89 4.56
CA HIS A 471 5.68 16.95 3.13
C HIS A 471 6.34 18.18 2.48
N ARG A 472 6.38 19.31 3.20
CA ARG A 472 7.07 20.53 2.74
C ARG A 472 8.59 20.32 2.63
N ALA A 473 9.19 19.63 3.60
CA ALA A 473 10.62 19.31 3.56
C ALA A 473 10.98 18.34 2.43
N ARG A 474 10.15 17.30 2.19
CA ARG A 474 10.34 16.37 1.08
C ARG A 474 10.25 17.05 -0.28
N LEU A 475 9.26 17.92 -0.48
CA LEU A 475 9.09 18.67 -1.74
C LEU A 475 10.25 19.64 -1.98
N TRP A 476 10.78 20.28 -0.92
CA TRP A 476 11.95 21.16 -1.01
C TRP A 476 13.24 20.40 -1.39
N LEU A 477 13.52 19.26 -0.74
CA LEU A 477 14.68 18.43 -1.07
C LEU A 477 14.64 17.99 -2.53
N LEU A 478 13.47 17.57 -3.01
CA LEU A 478 13.26 17.15 -4.39
C LEU A 478 13.49 18.29 -5.40
N LEU A 479 12.98 19.49 -5.10
CA LEU A 479 13.19 20.68 -5.95
C LEU A 479 14.67 21.10 -5.96
N ARG A 480 15.33 21.08 -4.80
CA ARG A 480 16.77 21.41 -4.67
C ARG A 480 17.62 20.48 -5.53
N ASP A 481 17.40 19.17 -5.43
CA ASP A 481 18.20 18.18 -6.15
C ASP A 481 17.94 18.26 -7.68
N SER A 482 16.69 18.57 -8.07
CA SER A 482 16.31 18.79 -9.48
C SER A 482 16.97 20.05 -10.07
N LEU A 483 17.06 21.14 -9.30
CA LEU A 483 17.70 22.39 -9.73
C LEU A 483 19.22 22.25 -9.86
N ALA A 484 19.87 21.48 -8.97
CA ALA A 484 21.31 21.19 -9.06
C ALA A 484 21.65 20.40 -10.33
N MET A 485 20.79 19.45 -10.73
CA MET A 485 20.99 18.69 -11.96
C MET A 485 20.77 19.53 -13.24
N LEU A 486 19.82 20.47 -13.24
CA LEU A 486 19.64 21.38 -14.39
C LEU A 486 20.86 22.27 -14.62
N ASP A 487 21.60 22.62 -13.56
CA ASP A 487 22.86 23.35 -13.67
C ASP A 487 23.93 22.50 -14.39
N GLU A 488 24.05 21.21 -14.04
CA GLU A 488 24.91 20.25 -14.74
C GLU A 488 24.47 20.00 -16.20
N LEU A 489 23.16 19.89 -16.46
CA LEU A 489 22.60 19.73 -17.81
C LEU A 489 22.81 20.98 -18.68
N SER A 490 22.87 22.17 -18.09
CA SER A 490 23.18 23.40 -18.83
C SER A 490 24.58 23.37 -19.46
N HIS A 491 25.54 22.71 -18.79
CA HIS A 491 26.88 22.47 -19.30
C HIS A 491 26.91 21.44 -20.42
N VAL A 492 26.08 20.40 -20.35
CA VAL A 492 25.96 19.35 -21.39
C VAL A 492 25.23 19.87 -22.63
N ALA A 493 24.17 20.66 -22.45
CA ALA A 493 23.35 21.21 -23.52
C ALA A 493 24.00 22.42 -24.23
N GLY A 494 25.08 22.98 -23.67
CA GLY A 494 25.80 24.13 -24.23
C GLY A 494 24.97 25.41 -24.31
N ARG A 495 23.83 25.48 -23.60
CA ARG A 495 22.94 26.63 -23.50
C ARG A 495 22.43 26.79 -22.07
N PRO A 496 22.24 28.03 -21.59
CA PRO A 496 21.61 28.26 -20.30
C PRO A 496 20.15 27.75 -20.32
N ILE A 497 19.78 27.04 -19.27
CA ILE A 497 18.43 26.54 -19.05
C ILE A 497 17.62 27.61 -18.32
N LYS A 498 16.52 28.08 -18.90
CA LYS A 498 15.72 29.22 -18.39
C LYS A 498 15.22 29.01 -16.96
N ALA A 499 14.81 27.79 -16.63
CA ALA A 499 14.32 27.43 -15.30
C ALA A 499 15.36 27.72 -14.20
N VAL A 500 16.65 27.44 -14.44
CA VAL A 500 17.73 27.72 -13.47
C VAL A 500 17.83 29.23 -13.21
N HIS A 501 17.68 30.07 -14.23
CA HIS A 501 17.96 31.49 -14.12
C HIS A 501 16.80 32.34 -13.56
N ASP A 502 15.56 31.91 -13.79
CA ASP A 502 14.35 32.63 -13.37
C ASP A 502 13.82 32.14 -12.00
N ILE A 503 14.13 30.90 -11.62
CA ILE A 503 13.57 30.24 -10.42
C ILE A 503 14.51 30.44 -9.23
N LEU A 504 15.81 30.11 -9.34
CA LEU A 504 16.80 30.21 -8.24
C LEU A 504 16.81 31.55 -7.46
N PRO A 505 16.67 32.73 -8.09
CA PRO A 505 16.67 34.00 -7.38
C PRO A 505 15.46 34.20 -6.44
N ILE A 506 14.34 33.51 -6.70
CA ILE A 506 13.12 33.54 -5.87
C ILE A 506 13.33 32.72 -4.58
N PHE A 507 14.32 31.81 -4.56
CA PHE A 507 14.54 30.84 -3.49
C PHE A 507 15.82 31.02 -2.69
N ARG A 508 16.54 32.16 -2.81
CA ARG A 508 17.60 32.50 -1.85
C ARG A 508 16.96 32.93 -0.52
N PRO A 509 17.02 32.13 0.55
CA PRO A 509 16.55 32.55 1.85
C PRO A 509 17.68 33.37 2.49
N ASP A 510 17.41 34.61 2.89
CA ASP A 510 18.29 35.30 3.84
C ASP A 510 18.35 34.45 5.12
N ALA A 511 19.54 33.92 5.42
CA ALA A 511 19.80 32.83 6.36
C ALA A 511 19.55 33.15 7.85
N GLU A 512 18.85 34.23 8.17
CA GLU A 512 18.62 34.68 9.56
C GLU A 512 17.21 34.39 10.09
N ASP A 513 16.18 34.28 9.24
CA ASP A 513 14.79 34.34 9.75
C ASP A 513 14.20 32.98 10.18
N GLU A 514 14.73 31.85 9.67
CA GLU A 514 14.25 30.51 10.05
C GLU A 514 14.83 29.95 11.36
N ARG A 515 15.95 30.52 11.86
CA ARG A 515 16.54 30.10 13.15
C ARG A 515 15.66 30.39 14.36
N SER A 516 14.65 31.26 14.23
CA SER A 516 13.86 31.76 15.38
C SER A 516 12.48 31.12 15.53
N ARG A 517 11.96 30.39 14.53
CA ARG A 517 10.57 29.88 14.53
C ARG A 517 10.41 28.41 14.92
N TYR A 518 11.47 27.62 14.89
CA TYR A 518 11.45 26.24 15.38
C TYR A 518 11.95 26.18 16.83
N GLY A 519 11.03 26.43 17.77
CA GLY A 519 11.26 26.08 19.16
C GLY A 519 11.36 24.57 19.31
N GLY A 520 12.55 24.05 19.63
CA GLY A 520 12.66 22.83 20.43
C GLY A 520 13.57 21.70 19.95
N TYR A 521 14.21 21.77 18.78
CA TYR A 521 15.22 20.77 18.39
C TYR A 521 16.49 21.45 17.89
N ARG A 522 17.56 21.37 18.70
CA ARG A 522 18.92 21.74 18.29
C ARG A 522 19.51 20.57 17.51
N VAL A 523 19.54 20.67 16.18
CA VAL A 523 20.48 19.88 15.38
C VAL A 523 21.83 20.62 15.44
N ASP A 524 22.89 19.91 15.81
CA ASP A 524 24.22 20.49 15.93
C ASP A 524 24.71 20.96 14.53
N ALA A 525 25.20 22.19 14.44
CA ALA A 525 25.62 22.79 13.19
C ALA A 525 26.80 22.03 12.55
N SER A 526 27.56 21.25 13.34
CA SER A 526 28.62 20.39 12.80
C SER A 526 28.10 19.16 12.07
N GLU A 527 26.93 18.61 12.44
CA GLU A 527 26.32 17.47 11.74
C GLU A 527 25.73 17.88 10.40
N LEU A 528 25.18 19.10 10.31
CA LEU A 528 24.71 19.64 9.06
C LEU A 528 25.89 19.93 8.12
N ALA A 529 26.97 20.57 8.61
CA ALA A 529 28.15 20.90 7.79
C ALA A 529 28.84 19.66 7.19
N ALA A 530 28.84 18.53 7.91
CA ALA A 530 29.36 17.26 7.41
C ALA A 530 28.50 16.64 6.28
N LEU A 531 27.21 16.99 6.20
CA LEU A 531 26.29 16.53 5.16
C LEU A 531 26.37 17.34 3.86
N ILE A 532 26.83 18.59 3.93
CA ILE A 532 26.87 19.55 2.79
C ILE A 532 28.28 19.75 2.21
N GLY A 533 29.33 19.23 2.85
CA GLY A 533 30.67 19.19 2.25
C GLY A 533 31.33 20.56 2.01
N GLU A 534 30.95 21.59 2.76
CA GLU A 534 31.58 22.90 2.67
C GLU A 534 32.76 23.02 3.65
N ASP A 535 33.96 23.28 3.11
CA ASP A 535 35.14 23.67 3.88
C ASP A 535 34.90 25.07 4.49
N VAL A 536 34.62 25.12 5.79
CA VAL A 536 34.51 26.39 6.51
C VAL A 536 35.92 26.91 6.82
N GLN A 537 36.54 27.59 5.85
CA GLN A 537 37.64 28.50 6.13
C GLN A 537 37.11 29.91 6.37
N GLY A 538 37.24 30.37 7.62
CA GLY A 538 37.23 31.78 7.95
C GLY A 538 36.13 32.22 8.91
N ALA A 539 36.34 31.97 10.20
CA ALA A 539 35.85 32.88 11.23
C ALA A 539 37.00 33.16 12.19
N ASP A 540 37.38 34.43 12.22
CA ASP A 540 38.53 34.96 12.91
C ASP A 540 38.36 34.92 14.44
N THR A 541 39.51 34.89 15.08
CA THR A 541 39.81 34.74 16.50
C THR A 541 39.22 35.82 17.43
N ALA A 542 38.70 35.40 18.60
CA ALA A 542 38.74 36.18 19.85
C ALA A 542 38.45 35.32 21.11
N ALA A 543 39.53 34.82 21.70
CA ALA A 543 39.88 34.57 23.11
C ALA A 543 38.83 34.45 24.26
N SER A 544 39.17 33.49 25.14
CA SER A 544 39.04 33.41 26.63
C SER A 544 37.64 33.04 27.18
N GLU A 545 37.48 32.11 28.14
CA GLU A 545 38.30 31.66 29.27
C GLU A 545 38.09 30.16 29.58
N GLU A 546 39.10 29.56 30.22
CA GLU A 546 39.15 28.22 30.81
C GLU A 546 38.14 28.05 31.95
N GLU A 547 37.60 26.84 32.12
CA GLU A 547 37.60 26.16 33.44
C GLU A 547 37.35 24.65 33.29
N ASP A 548 38.31 23.89 33.82
CA ASP A 548 38.38 22.43 33.94
C ASP A 548 37.14 21.82 34.61
N MET A 549 36.73 20.61 34.20
CA MET A 549 36.44 19.49 35.13
C MET A 549 36.37 18.14 34.39
N ASP A 550 37.42 17.35 34.60
CA ASP A 550 37.57 15.89 34.69
C ASP A 550 36.61 14.93 33.93
N GLU A 551 37.25 14.15 33.05
CA GLU A 551 36.75 12.93 32.38
C GLU A 551 36.35 11.79 33.34
N PRO A 552 35.53 10.85 32.83
CA PRO A 552 35.94 9.45 32.92
C PRO A 552 35.97 8.77 31.54
N THR A 553 37.18 8.33 31.20
CA THR A 553 37.60 7.32 30.22
C THR A 553 36.51 6.44 29.61
N VAL A 554 36.26 6.61 28.30
CA VAL A 554 35.64 5.59 27.43
C VAL A 554 36.75 4.79 26.75
N SER A 555 36.70 3.48 26.91
CA SER A 555 37.56 2.51 26.24
C SER A 555 37.47 2.62 24.71
N GLU A 556 38.63 2.54 24.04
CA GLU A 556 38.81 2.60 22.59
C GLU A 556 37.84 1.67 21.81
N PRO A 557 37.26 2.12 20.68
CA PRO A 557 36.53 1.24 19.77
C PRO A 557 37.52 0.35 18.98
N PRO A 558 37.11 -0.86 18.56
CA PRO A 558 38.00 -1.78 17.85
C PRO A 558 38.41 -1.20 16.50
N GLN A 559 39.73 -1.11 16.29
CA GLN A 559 40.33 -0.85 14.98
C GLN A 559 39.93 -1.95 13.99
N GLY A 560 39.34 -1.60 12.84
CA GLY A 560 39.31 -2.54 11.71
C GLY A 560 38.21 -2.45 10.66
N VAL A 561 37.31 -1.47 10.65
CA VAL A 561 36.42 -1.23 9.49
C VAL A 561 36.78 0.11 8.88
N GLN A 562 37.62 0.09 7.85
CA GLN A 562 37.88 1.28 7.03
C GLN A 562 36.88 1.31 5.88
N PRO A 563 36.21 2.45 5.64
CA PRO A 563 35.15 2.53 4.65
C PRO A 563 35.72 2.34 3.24
N TRP A 564 35.03 1.52 2.46
CA TRP A 564 35.23 1.42 1.03
C TRP A 564 34.15 2.24 0.37
N ALA A 565 34.53 3.17 -0.51
CA ALA A 565 33.57 3.83 -1.37
C ALA A 565 33.60 3.19 -2.75
N ARG A 566 32.42 2.98 -3.29
CA ARG A 566 32.23 2.57 -4.67
C ARG A 566 32.39 3.82 -5.54
N GLY A 567 33.34 3.79 -6.47
CA GLY A 567 33.63 4.90 -7.35
C GLY A 567 33.93 4.42 -8.77
N VAL A 568 33.78 5.34 -9.71
CA VAL A 568 34.17 5.11 -11.11
C VAL A 568 35.59 5.65 -11.26
N ASP A 569 36.52 4.83 -11.75
CA ASP A 569 37.87 5.29 -12.03
C ASP A 569 37.91 6.17 -13.30
N HIS A 570 39.08 6.75 -13.57
CA HIS A 570 39.26 7.69 -14.68
C HIS A 570 39.04 7.06 -16.06
N ASP A 571 38.97 5.73 -16.14
CA ASP A 571 38.72 4.95 -17.36
C ASP A 571 37.27 4.43 -17.43
N GLY A 572 36.40 4.83 -16.50
CA GLY A 572 34.97 4.51 -16.53
C GLY A 572 34.60 3.15 -15.95
N GLN A 573 35.51 2.45 -15.27
CA GLN A 573 35.20 1.16 -14.64
C GLN A 573 34.78 1.33 -13.18
N ILE A 574 33.73 0.59 -12.78
CA ILE A 574 33.20 0.63 -11.42
C ILE A 574 34.06 -0.28 -10.53
N GLY A 575 34.77 0.32 -9.58
CA GLY A 575 35.64 -0.36 -8.64
C GLY A 575 35.43 0.10 -7.20
N TRP A 576 35.82 -0.74 -6.24
CA TRP A 576 35.88 -0.37 -4.83
C TRP A 576 37.25 0.24 -4.57
N ARG A 577 37.28 1.51 -4.13
CA ARG A 577 38.52 2.17 -3.71
C ARG A 577 38.50 2.41 -2.21
N ARG A 578 39.69 2.35 -1.63
CA ARG A 578 39.93 2.72 -0.24
C ARG A 578 39.83 4.24 -0.13
N VAL A 579 39.01 4.75 0.79
CA VAL A 579 38.90 6.19 1.07
C VAL A 579 39.68 6.53 2.31
#